data_AF-A0A453FI08-F1
#
_entry.id   AF-A0A453FI08-F1
#
_cell.length_a   1.000
_cell.length_b   1.000
_cell.length_c   1.000
_cell.angle_alpha   90.00
_cell.angle_beta   90.00
_cell.angle_gamma   90.00
#
_symmetry.space_group_name_H-M   'P 1'
#
loop_
_entity.id
_entity.type
_entity.pdbx_description
1 polymer ?
#
loop_
_entity_poly.entity_id
_entity_poly.type
_entity_poly.pdbx_seq_one_letter_code
_entity_poly.pdbx_strand_id
1 'polypeptide(L)'
;MPHLFWVSAIAPFMVVVIGGVFDFLVHGDEHGIPIVGDLKKGINPISISQLRFNGKHVGVVVKAGLLSGILALAEGIAVGRSLAMIKNEQIDGNKEMIAFGMMNIVGSFTSCYLTTGPFSKSAVNFDAGGKTPMSNVVMSVCILLVLLFLAPLFKYTPLVALSSIIVVAMIGLIKVKEFIRLYRVDKFDFCICMVAFVGVVFFTMVIGLSASVGLSVLRALLYVARPATVKLGNITGTEVFRDVKQYPHAKSVPNILVLQLGSPIYFVNAGYLRERGF
;
A
#
# COMPACT_ATOMS: atom_id res chain seq x y z
N MET A 1 4.11 14.45 -21.31
CA MET A 1 5.26 14.00 -20.51
C MET A 1 5.75 15.20 -19.70
N PRO A 2 5.90 15.11 -18.38
CA PRO A 2 6.43 16.24 -17.61
C PRO A 2 7.86 16.52 -18.06
N HIS A 3 8.16 17.78 -18.39
CA HIS A 3 9.43 18.27 -18.96
C HIS A 3 10.67 18.00 -18.07
N LEU A 4 10.49 17.48 -16.86
CA LEU A 4 11.52 17.24 -15.84
C LEU A 4 11.65 15.76 -15.43
N PHE A 5 11.02 14.82 -16.16
CA PHE A 5 11.08 13.39 -15.84
C PHE A 5 12.51 12.87 -15.70
N TRP A 6 13.38 13.20 -16.65
CA TRP A 6 14.77 12.77 -16.67
C TRP A 6 15.58 13.31 -15.49
N VAL A 7 15.28 14.53 -15.02
CA VAL A 7 15.94 15.12 -13.86
C VAL A 7 15.57 14.34 -12.60
N SER A 8 14.29 14.02 -12.41
CA SER A 8 13.82 13.22 -11.27
C SER A 8 14.37 11.78 -11.31
N ALA A 9 14.45 11.17 -12.50
CA ALA A 9 14.93 9.80 -12.68
C ALA A 9 16.45 9.65 -12.43
N ILE A 10 17.24 10.64 -12.84
CA ILE A 10 18.71 10.63 -12.71
C ILE A 10 19.18 11.14 -11.34
N ALA A 11 18.36 11.93 -10.64
CA ALA A 11 18.75 12.56 -9.37
C ALA A 11 19.33 11.56 -8.33
N PRO A 12 18.72 10.39 -8.05
CA PRO A 12 19.27 9.46 -7.06
C PRO A 12 20.63 8.91 -7.46
N PHE A 13 20.83 8.65 -8.76
CA PHE A 13 22.10 8.19 -9.29
C PHE A 13 23.18 9.26 -9.18
N MET A 14 22.87 10.50 -9.54
CA MET A 14 23.81 11.62 -9.41
C MET A 14 24.17 11.91 -7.95
N VAL A 15 23.22 11.80 -7.03
CA VAL A 15 23.49 11.95 -5.59
C VAL A 15 24.46 10.88 -5.09
N VAL A 16 24.32 9.63 -5.56
CA VAL A 16 25.27 8.56 -5.22
C VAL A 16 26.65 8.80 -5.83
N VAL A 17 26.73 9.21 -7.10
CA VAL A 17 28.00 9.47 -7.79
C VAL A 17 28.72 10.67 -7.17
N ILE A 18 28.03 11.80 -6.98
CA ILE A 18 28.61 13.01 -6.37
C ILE A 18 28.97 12.73 -4.91
N GLY A 19 28.11 12.04 -4.17
CA GLY A 19 28.36 11.65 -2.79
C GLY A 19 29.61 10.77 -2.66
N GLY A 20 29.77 9.77 -3.54
CA GLY A 20 30.95 8.91 -3.55
C GLY A 20 32.23 9.62 -3.99
N VAL A 21 32.16 10.51 -4.98
CA VAL A 21 33.32 11.33 -5.40
C VAL A 21 33.74 12.29 -4.30
N PHE A 22 32.78 12.94 -3.63
CA PHE A 22 33.05 13.85 -2.52
C PHE A 22 33.68 13.12 -1.33
N ASP A 23 33.12 11.97 -0.96
CA ASP A 23 33.65 11.12 0.11
C ASP A 23 35.07 10.64 -0.19
N PHE A 24 35.33 10.24 -1.44
CA PHE A 24 36.67 9.86 -1.90
C PHE A 24 37.67 11.02 -1.87
N LEU A 25 37.28 12.23 -2.29
CA LEU A 25 38.16 13.41 -2.30
C LEU A 25 38.48 13.91 -0.89
N VAL A 26 37.50 13.87 0.01
CA VAL A 26 37.63 14.37 1.40
C VAL A 26 38.26 13.32 2.32
N HIS A 27 38.50 12.11 1.83
CA HIS A 27 38.90 10.96 2.66
C HIS A 27 37.93 10.82 3.84
N GLY A 28 36.64 10.64 3.53
CA GLY A 28 35.55 10.60 4.52
C GLY A 28 35.77 9.59 5.65
N ASP A 29 36.54 8.53 5.39
CA ASP A 29 37.01 7.57 6.39
C ASP A 29 37.81 8.22 7.53
N GLU A 30 38.63 9.24 7.24
CA GLU A 30 39.40 9.99 8.27
C GLU A 30 38.52 10.93 9.10
N HIS A 31 37.37 11.32 8.54
CA HIS A 31 36.41 12.24 9.17
C HIS A 31 35.24 11.50 9.85
N GLY A 32 35.26 10.15 9.87
CA GLY A 32 34.24 9.32 10.52
C GLY A 32 32.89 9.31 9.81
N ILE A 33 32.85 9.61 8.50
CA ILE A 33 31.61 9.52 7.71
C ILE A 33 31.29 8.03 7.52
N PRO A 34 30.10 7.56 7.96
CA PRO A 34 29.77 6.16 7.79
C PRO A 34 29.44 5.87 6.33
N ILE A 35 30.23 4.98 5.73
CA ILE A 35 30.07 4.47 4.36
C ILE A 35 29.41 3.09 4.37
N VAL A 36 28.93 2.65 3.21
CA VAL A 36 28.30 1.32 3.04
C VAL A 36 29.26 0.18 3.37
N GLY A 37 30.56 0.35 3.07
CA GLY A 37 31.59 -0.65 3.39
C GLY A 37 31.69 -1.79 2.37
N ASP A 38 32.39 -2.86 2.73
CA ASP A 38 32.71 -3.96 1.82
C ASP A 38 31.46 -4.76 1.42
N LEU A 39 31.03 -4.59 0.17
CA LEU A 39 29.99 -5.38 -0.46
C LEU A 39 30.59 -6.63 -1.10
N LYS A 40 30.07 -7.81 -0.72
CA LYS A 40 30.41 -9.05 -1.41
C LYS A 40 29.96 -8.97 -2.87
N LYS A 41 30.92 -9.05 -3.79
CA LYS A 41 30.67 -9.06 -5.23
C LYS A 41 29.95 -10.34 -5.65
N GLY A 42 28.99 -10.22 -6.57
CA GLY A 42 28.32 -11.35 -7.19
C GLY A 42 26.93 -11.66 -6.62
N ILE A 43 26.38 -12.79 -7.03
CA ILE A 43 25.07 -13.27 -6.59
C ILE A 43 25.18 -14.01 -5.26
N ASN A 44 24.12 -13.94 -4.44
CA ASN A 44 24.04 -14.77 -3.25
C ASN A 44 24.07 -16.26 -3.66
N PRO A 45 24.82 -17.11 -2.92
CA PRO A 45 24.77 -18.55 -3.15
C PRO A 45 23.37 -19.09 -2.85
N ILE A 46 23.07 -20.26 -3.42
CA ILE A 46 21.79 -20.95 -3.17
C ILE A 46 21.73 -21.36 -1.69
N SER A 47 20.69 -20.90 -1.00
CA SER A 47 20.52 -21.07 0.45
C SER A 47 19.53 -22.16 0.84
N ILE A 48 19.17 -23.03 -0.10
CA ILE A 48 18.25 -24.16 0.13
C ILE A 48 18.73 -25.05 1.29
N SER A 49 20.04 -25.26 1.41
CA SER A 49 20.65 -26.08 2.48
C SER A 49 20.65 -25.41 3.86
N GLN A 50 20.34 -24.12 3.94
CA GLN A 50 20.32 -23.34 5.20
C GLN A 50 18.92 -23.27 5.84
N LEU A 51 17.88 -23.83 5.20
CA LEU A 51 16.53 -23.87 5.74
C LEU A 51 16.44 -24.83 6.93
N ARG A 52 16.45 -24.28 8.15
CA ARG A 52 16.33 -25.03 9.40
C ARG A 52 14.92 -24.93 9.96
N PHE A 53 14.13 -25.99 9.74
CA PHE A 53 12.75 -26.09 10.23
C PHE A 53 12.62 -26.59 11.68
N ASN A 54 13.73 -26.98 12.32
CA ASN A 54 13.70 -27.63 13.63
C ASN A 54 14.51 -26.83 14.67
N GLY A 55 13.98 -25.69 15.11
CA GLY A 55 14.66 -24.81 16.06
C GLY A 55 13.72 -23.96 16.91
N LYS A 56 14.23 -23.48 18.05
CA LYS A 56 13.49 -22.67 19.04
C LYS A 56 12.88 -21.38 18.47
N HIS A 57 13.41 -20.89 17.35
CA HIS A 57 13.04 -19.64 16.71
C HIS A 57 12.01 -19.80 15.57
N VAL A 58 11.70 -21.04 15.17
CA VAL A 58 10.79 -21.32 14.04
C VAL A 58 9.41 -20.72 14.30
N GLY A 59 8.88 -20.83 15.52
CA GLY A 59 7.58 -20.23 15.86
C GLY A 59 7.56 -18.70 15.74
N VAL A 60 8.67 -18.03 16.06
CA VAL A 60 8.79 -16.57 15.93
C VAL A 60 8.89 -16.18 14.45
N VAL A 61 9.70 -16.89 13.68
CA VAL A 61 9.90 -16.65 12.24
C VAL A 61 8.61 -16.90 11.46
N VAL A 62 7.85 -17.95 11.77
CA VAL A 62 6.56 -18.23 11.14
C VAL A 62 5.56 -17.12 11.43
N LYS A 63 5.47 -16.64 12.68
CA LYS A 63 4.59 -15.51 13.03
C LYS A 63 5.01 -14.22 12.29
N ALA A 64 6.29 -13.90 12.30
CA ALA A 64 6.81 -12.71 11.62
C ALA A 64 6.63 -12.80 10.09
N GLY A 65 6.89 -13.97 9.50
CA GLY A 65 6.70 -14.25 8.08
C GLY A 65 5.25 -14.17 7.63
N LEU A 66 4.32 -14.68 8.43
CA LEU A 66 2.88 -14.57 8.14
C LEU A 66 2.43 -13.11 8.13
N LEU A 67 2.79 -12.35 9.17
CA LEU A 67 2.41 -10.94 9.32
C LEU A 67 3.01 -10.06 8.21
N SER A 68 4.32 -10.20 7.99
CA SER A 68 5.02 -9.46 6.94
C SER A 68 4.56 -9.87 5.54
N GLY A 69 4.27 -11.15 5.29
CA GLY A 69 3.76 -11.65 4.02
C GLY A 69 2.37 -11.09 3.67
N ILE A 70 1.43 -11.09 4.63
CA ILE A 70 0.11 -10.48 4.44
C ILE A 70 0.25 -8.99 4.14
N LEU A 71 1.15 -8.31 4.84
CA LEU A 71 1.41 -6.90 4.64
C LEU A 71 2.02 -6.62 3.25
N ALA A 72 3.01 -7.40 2.83
CA ALA A 72 3.63 -7.29 1.51
C ALA A 72 2.62 -7.51 0.38
N LEU A 73 1.71 -8.48 0.55
CA LEU A 73 0.60 -8.72 -0.37
C LEU A 73 -0.37 -7.53 -0.41
N ALA A 74 -0.77 -7.02 0.75
CA ALA A 74 -1.69 -5.89 0.84
C ALA A 74 -1.11 -4.63 0.21
N GLU A 75 0.16 -4.31 0.50
CA GLU A 75 0.89 -3.19 -0.10
C GLU A 75 1.02 -3.38 -1.62
N GLY A 76 1.44 -4.57 -2.07
CA GLY A 76 1.61 -4.88 -3.48
C GLY A 76 0.31 -4.76 -4.29
N ILE A 77 -0.79 -5.33 -3.79
CA ILE A 77 -2.11 -5.24 -4.43
C ILE A 77 -2.61 -3.78 -4.43
N ALA A 78 -2.38 -3.02 -3.36
CA ALA A 78 -2.76 -1.60 -3.30
C ALA A 78 -2.01 -0.77 -4.36
N VAL A 79 -0.70 -0.98 -4.50
CA VAL A 79 0.11 -0.32 -5.53
C VAL A 79 -0.33 -0.73 -6.93
N GLY A 80 -0.52 -2.03 -7.16
CA GLY A 80 -1.02 -2.57 -8.43
C GLY A 80 -2.35 -1.94 -8.83
N ARG A 81 -3.34 -1.96 -7.93
CA ARG A 81 -4.65 -1.34 -8.17
C ARG A 81 -4.56 0.16 -8.44
N SER A 82 -3.70 0.88 -7.71
CA SER A 82 -3.49 2.31 -7.92
C SER A 82 -3.00 2.61 -9.34
N LEU A 83 -2.03 1.84 -9.84
CA LEU A 83 -1.51 2.01 -11.21
C LEU A 83 -2.50 1.52 -12.28
N ALA A 84 -3.23 0.44 -12.01
CA ALA A 84 -4.27 -0.04 -12.92
C ALA A 84 -5.45 0.92 -13.07
N MET A 85 -5.85 1.60 -11.99
CA MET A 85 -6.85 2.68 -12.09
C MET A 85 -6.39 3.81 -13.01
N ILE A 86 -5.10 4.16 -13.00
CA ILE A 86 -4.53 5.17 -13.90
C ILE A 86 -4.49 4.67 -15.35
N LYS A 87 -4.15 3.39 -15.56
CA LYS A 87 -4.16 2.74 -16.88
C LYS A 87 -5.55 2.36 -17.39
N ASN A 88 -6.58 2.42 -16.55
CA ASN A 88 -7.90 1.88 -16.80
C ASN A 88 -7.87 0.38 -17.18
N GLU A 89 -6.96 -0.36 -16.55
CA GLU A 89 -6.80 -1.82 -16.71
C GLU A 89 -7.47 -2.55 -15.55
N GLN A 90 -7.94 -3.78 -15.80
CA GLN A 90 -8.44 -4.64 -14.72
C GLN A 90 -7.33 -5.55 -14.22
N ILE A 91 -7.08 -5.50 -12.90
CA ILE A 91 -6.19 -6.41 -12.21
C ILE A 91 -6.99 -7.49 -11.50
N ASP A 92 -6.59 -8.74 -11.69
CA ASP A 92 -7.09 -9.89 -10.97
C ASP A 92 -6.26 -10.12 -9.69
N GLY A 93 -6.86 -9.86 -8.53
CA GLY A 93 -6.19 -10.00 -7.24
C GLY A 93 -5.73 -11.43 -6.92
N ASN A 94 -6.40 -12.46 -7.46
CA ASN A 94 -6.00 -13.84 -7.24
C ASN A 94 -4.70 -14.16 -7.98
N LYS A 95 -4.55 -13.65 -9.22
CA LYS A 95 -3.32 -13.80 -10.01
C LYS A 95 -2.16 -13.04 -9.39
N GLU A 96 -2.40 -11.83 -8.89
CA GLU A 96 -1.39 -11.05 -8.15
C GLU A 96 -0.94 -11.79 -6.88
N MET A 97 -1.87 -12.37 -6.11
CA MET A 97 -1.53 -13.13 -4.91
C MET A 97 -0.62 -14.32 -5.23
N ILE A 98 -0.93 -15.06 -6.29
CA ILE A 98 -0.10 -16.18 -6.76
C ILE A 98 1.28 -15.68 -7.21
N ALA A 99 1.34 -14.56 -7.95
CA ALA A 99 2.60 -13.98 -8.41
C ALA A 99 3.51 -13.55 -7.26
N PHE A 100 2.98 -12.85 -6.25
CA PHE A 100 3.71 -12.46 -5.05
C PHE A 100 4.18 -13.68 -4.24
N GLY A 101 3.34 -14.71 -4.13
CA GLY A 101 3.69 -15.98 -3.48
C GLY A 101 4.86 -16.67 -4.18
N MET A 102 4.77 -16.87 -5.50
CA MET A 102 5.84 -17.49 -6.29
C MET A 102 7.13 -16.69 -6.24
N MET A 103 7.06 -15.35 -6.36
CA MET A 103 8.23 -14.47 -6.29
C MET A 103 8.99 -14.64 -4.97
N ASN A 104 8.28 -14.67 -3.84
CA ASN A 104 8.91 -14.80 -2.52
C ASN A 104 9.41 -16.23 -2.25
N ILE A 105 8.73 -17.27 -2.76
CA ILE A 105 9.21 -18.65 -2.67
C ILE A 105 10.53 -18.79 -3.44
N VAL A 106 10.59 -18.33 -4.70
CA VAL A 106 11.81 -18.38 -5.51
C VAL A 106 12.91 -17.52 -4.90
N GLY A 107 12.57 -16.31 -4.41
CA GLY A 107 13.51 -15.43 -3.71
C GLY A 107 14.10 -16.06 -2.45
N SER A 108 13.32 -16.81 -1.69
CA SER A 108 13.80 -17.46 -0.45
C SER A 108 14.96 -18.45 -0.70
N PHE A 109 15.00 -19.10 -1.87
CA PHE A 109 16.09 -20.01 -2.24
C PHE A 109 17.44 -19.31 -2.50
N THR A 110 17.43 -17.99 -2.67
CA THR A 110 18.62 -17.16 -2.94
C THR A 110 18.95 -16.20 -1.79
N SER A 111 18.42 -16.46 -0.59
CA SER A 111 18.54 -15.56 0.57
C SER A 111 18.03 -14.14 0.30
N CYS A 112 17.00 -14.01 -0.54
CA CYS A 112 16.33 -12.72 -0.75
C CYS A 112 15.46 -12.38 0.46
N TYR A 113 15.40 -11.10 0.82
CA TYR A 113 14.43 -10.61 1.80
C TYR A 113 13.01 -10.60 1.18
N LEU A 114 12.00 -10.48 2.03
CA LEU A 114 10.60 -10.37 1.61
C LEU A 114 10.45 -9.22 0.60
N THR A 115 10.02 -9.56 -0.61
CA THR A 115 9.83 -8.61 -1.70
C THR A 115 8.37 -8.20 -1.77
N THR A 116 8.13 -6.88 -1.75
CA THR A 116 6.81 -6.25 -1.84
C THR A 116 6.63 -5.55 -3.19
N GLY A 117 5.50 -4.86 -3.42
CA GLY A 117 5.28 -4.08 -4.63
C GLY A 117 5.85 -2.65 -4.50
N PRO A 118 7.02 -2.33 -5.07
CA PRO A 118 7.63 -1.02 -4.87
C PRO A 118 6.86 0.05 -5.64
N PHE A 119 6.21 0.96 -4.92
CA PHE A 119 5.49 2.10 -5.51
C PHE A 119 6.42 2.99 -6.35
N SER A 120 7.57 3.38 -5.79
CA SER A 120 8.51 4.31 -6.45
C SER A 120 9.04 3.76 -7.77
N LYS A 121 9.52 2.51 -7.79
CA LYS A 121 10.07 1.88 -9.02
C LYS A 121 9.00 1.67 -10.09
N SER A 122 7.80 1.25 -9.68
CA SER A 122 6.69 1.02 -10.59
C SER A 122 6.16 2.33 -11.18
N ALA A 123 6.14 3.41 -10.40
CA ALA A 123 5.78 4.75 -10.87
C ALA A 123 6.79 5.28 -11.90
N VAL A 124 8.10 5.15 -11.64
CA VAL A 124 9.13 5.55 -12.61
C VAL A 124 9.03 4.74 -13.91
N ASN A 125 8.81 3.42 -13.82
CA ASN A 125 8.62 2.58 -15.01
C ASN A 125 7.34 2.97 -15.79
N PHE A 126 6.27 3.34 -15.07
CA PHE A 126 5.03 3.83 -15.68
C PHE A 126 5.24 5.16 -16.41
N ASP A 127 5.88 6.13 -15.75
CA ASP A 127 6.16 7.45 -16.30
C ASP A 127 7.17 7.40 -17.46
N ALA A 128 8.10 6.43 -17.44
CA ALA A 128 9.01 6.12 -18.55
C ALA A 128 8.30 5.54 -19.79
N GLY A 129 7.01 5.21 -19.69
CA GLY A 129 6.24 4.62 -20.78
C GLY A 129 6.34 3.10 -20.89
N GLY A 130 6.70 2.40 -19.80
CA GLY A 130 6.74 0.95 -19.75
C GLY A 130 5.36 0.31 -19.98
N LYS A 131 5.17 -0.30 -21.15
CA LYS A 131 3.90 -0.95 -21.54
C LYS A 131 3.89 -2.47 -21.29
N THR A 132 5.04 -3.11 -21.28
CA THR A 132 5.17 -4.57 -21.21
C THR A 132 5.96 -5.02 -19.97
N PRO A 133 5.68 -6.22 -19.42
CA PRO A 133 6.46 -6.79 -18.31
C PRO A 133 7.94 -7.00 -18.67
N MET A 134 8.30 -6.99 -19.96
CA MET A 134 9.68 -7.04 -20.42
C MET A 134 10.55 -5.90 -19.85
N SER A 135 9.97 -4.74 -19.50
CA SER A 135 10.71 -3.66 -18.84
C SER A 135 11.31 -4.11 -17.49
N ASN A 136 10.55 -4.90 -16.72
CA ASN A 136 11.03 -5.43 -15.43
C ASN A 136 12.13 -6.49 -15.63
N VAL A 137 12.07 -7.25 -16.72
CA VAL A 137 13.12 -8.22 -17.09
C VAL A 137 14.43 -7.49 -17.41
N VAL A 138 14.37 -6.45 -18.25
CA VAL A 138 15.53 -5.62 -18.57
C VAL A 138 16.10 -4.97 -17.31
N MET A 139 15.23 -4.44 -16.44
CA MET A 139 15.65 -3.87 -15.15
C MET A 139 16.38 -4.88 -14.27
N SER A 140 15.90 -6.13 -14.20
CA SER A 140 16.54 -7.21 -13.45
C SER A 140 17.94 -7.54 -14.00
N VAL A 141 18.09 -7.64 -15.33
CA VAL A 141 19.39 -7.88 -15.98
C VAL A 141 20.35 -6.72 -15.74
N CYS A 142 19.87 -5.47 -15.82
CA CYS A 142 20.68 -4.30 -15.48
C CYS A 142 21.17 -4.35 -14.03
N ILE A 143 20.29 -4.68 -13.07
CA ILE A 143 20.69 -4.82 -11.65
C ILE A 143 21.72 -5.94 -11.49
N LEU A 144 21.55 -7.07 -12.18
CA LEU A 144 22.50 -8.17 -12.15
C LEU A 144 23.89 -7.73 -12.63
N LEU A 145 23.97 -6.99 -13.74
CA LEU A 145 25.23 -6.44 -14.26
C LEU A 145 25.85 -5.43 -13.28
N VAL A 146 25.03 -4.57 -12.67
CA VAL A 146 25.49 -3.60 -11.67
C VAL A 146 26.07 -4.33 -10.45
N LEU A 147 25.45 -5.40 -9.96
CA LEU A 147 25.99 -6.21 -8.87
C LEU A 147 27.27 -6.97 -9.25
N LEU A 148 27.40 -7.38 -10.51
CA LEU A 148 28.59 -8.11 -10.98
C LEU A 148 29.78 -7.19 -11.25
N PHE A 149 29.57 -5.98 -11.76
CA PHE A 149 30.66 -5.09 -12.19
C PHE A 149 30.84 -3.86 -11.27
N LEU A 150 29.75 -3.27 -10.80
CA LEU A 150 29.74 -2.00 -10.08
C LEU A 150 29.60 -2.15 -8.55
N ALA A 151 29.34 -3.35 -8.02
CA ALA A 151 29.31 -3.61 -6.58
C ALA A 151 30.50 -3.00 -5.78
N PRO A 152 31.78 -3.12 -6.22
CA PRO A 152 32.89 -2.50 -5.49
C PRO A 152 32.86 -0.97 -5.53
N LEU A 153 32.20 -0.36 -6.51
CA LEU A 153 32.09 1.09 -6.62
C LEU A 153 31.15 1.66 -5.55
N PHE A 154 30.13 0.89 -5.13
CA PHE A 154 29.19 1.32 -4.09
C PHE A 154 29.76 1.30 -2.68
N LYS A 155 30.94 0.70 -2.45
CA LYS A 155 31.62 0.68 -1.15
C LYS A 155 31.80 2.09 -0.57
N TYR A 156 32.17 3.04 -1.43
CA TYR A 156 32.44 4.43 -1.08
C TYR A 156 31.18 5.30 -1.03
N THR A 157 29.99 4.70 -1.08
CA THR A 157 28.76 5.49 -1.01
C THR A 157 28.51 5.91 0.44
N PRO A 158 28.41 7.22 0.75
CA PRO A 158 28.12 7.67 2.11
C PRO A 158 26.67 7.35 2.48
N LEU A 159 26.44 6.87 3.71
CA LEU A 159 25.09 6.57 4.21
C LEU A 159 24.18 7.81 4.23
N VAL A 160 24.77 9.01 4.33
CA VAL A 160 24.06 10.29 4.29
C VAL A 160 23.35 10.50 2.94
N ALA A 161 24.00 10.14 1.82
CA ALA A 161 23.42 10.24 0.49
C ALA A 161 22.20 9.30 0.35
N LEU A 162 22.35 8.05 0.80
CA LEU A 162 21.25 7.08 0.82
C LEU A 162 20.09 7.55 1.71
N SER A 163 20.39 8.10 2.88
CA SER A 163 19.38 8.64 3.81
C SER A 163 18.61 9.80 3.18
N SER A 164 19.30 10.71 2.50
CA SER A 164 18.68 11.83 1.78
C SER A 164 17.71 11.34 0.69
N ILE A 165 18.12 10.34 -0.10
CA ILE A 165 17.27 9.74 -1.14
C ILE A 165 15.99 9.15 -0.53
N ILE A 166 16.11 8.43 0.59
CA ILE A 166 14.95 7.85 1.28
C ILE A 166 14.01 8.94 1.78
N VAL A 167 14.54 9.99 2.44
CA VAL A 167 13.72 11.11 2.95
C VAL A 167 12.96 11.81 1.83
N VAL A 168 13.63 12.13 0.72
CA VAL A 168 13.00 12.77 -0.44
C VAL A 168 11.91 11.86 -1.05
N ALA A 169 12.18 10.56 -1.16
CA ALA A 169 11.20 9.59 -1.66
C ALA A 169 9.97 9.48 -0.74
N MET A 170 10.16 9.49 0.58
CA MET A 170 9.07 9.43 1.56
C MET A 170 8.21 10.70 1.56
N ILE A 171 8.83 11.89 1.47
CA ILE A 171 8.08 13.15 1.36
C ILE A 171 7.20 13.15 0.11
N GLY A 172 7.69 12.63 -1.02
CA GLY A 172 6.91 12.51 -2.26
C GLY A 172 5.69 11.59 -2.15
N LEU A 173 5.68 10.65 -1.19
CA LEU A 173 4.56 9.74 -0.96
C LEU A 173 3.43 10.38 -0.14
N ILE A 174 3.72 11.42 0.65
CA ILE A 174 2.74 12.08 1.54
C ILE A 174 1.81 12.99 0.72
N LYS A 175 0.58 12.52 0.48
CA LYS A 175 -0.46 13.29 -0.22
C LYS A 175 -1.36 14.07 0.76
N VAL A 176 -0.87 15.21 1.24
CA VAL A 176 -1.58 16.06 2.22
C VAL A 176 -2.98 16.48 1.75
N LYS A 177 -3.16 16.76 0.45
CA LYS A 177 -4.46 17.16 -0.11
C LYS A 177 -5.53 16.07 0.04
N GLU A 178 -5.15 14.81 -0.16
CA GLU A 178 -6.07 13.67 0.00
C GLU A 178 -6.43 13.47 1.48
N PHE A 179 -5.48 13.70 2.38
CA PHE A 179 -5.73 13.64 3.83
C PHE A 179 -6.76 14.68 4.29
N ILE A 180 -6.67 15.92 3.79
CA ILE A 180 -7.64 16.98 4.08
C ILE A 180 -9.02 16.66 3.47
N ARG A 181 -9.03 16.11 2.25
CA ARG A 181 -10.27 15.70 1.58
C ARG A 181 -10.97 14.58 2.36
N LEU A 182 -10.22 13.59 2.84
CA LEU A 182 -10.74 12.49 3.65
C LEU A 182 -11.43 13.02 4.92
N TYR A 183 -10.79 13.96 5.62
CA TYR A 183 -11.38 14.59 6.80
C TYR A 183 -12.71 15.32 6.51
N ARG A 184 -12.82 15.98 5.34
CA ARG A 184 -14.04 16.71 4.95
C ARG A 184 -15.17 15.77 4.53
N VAL A 185 -14.86 14.63 3.92
CA VAL A 185 -15.85 13.66 3.43
C VAL A 185 -16.35 12.76 4.55
N ASP A 186 -15.44 12.15 5.32
CA ASP A 186 -15.80 11.17 6.34
C ASP A 186 -14.88 11.24 7.56
N LYS A 187 -15.41 11.79 8.65
CA LYS A 187 -14.69 11.94 9.92
C LYS A 187 -14.33 10.59 10.57
N PHE A 188 -15.10 9.53 10.31
CA PHE A 188 -14.83 8.21 10.88
C PHE A 188 -13.71 7.49 10.15
N ASP A 189 -13.65 7.56 8.81
CA ASP A 189 -12.50 7.02 8.07
C ASP A 189 -11.22 7.78 8.40
N PHE A 190 -11.31 9.08 8.64
CA PHE A 190 -10.19 9.85 9.17
C PHE A 190 -9.72 9.33 10.53
N CYS A 191 -10.63 9.00 11.44
CA CYS A 191 -10.29 8.42 12.75
C CYS A 191 -9.58 7.06 12.59
N ILE A 192 -10.08 6.18 11.71
CA ILE A 192 -9.44 4.89 11.40
C ILE A 192 -8.01 5.11 10.89
N CYS A 193 -7.82 6.05 9.96
CA CYS A 193 -6.50 6.40 9.44
C CYS A 193 -5.57 6.96 10.52
N MET A 194 -6.09 7.81 11.41
CA MET A 194 -5.32 8.37 12.52
C MET A 194 -4.90 7.31 13.54
N VAL A 195 -5.78 6.34 13.83
CA VAL A 195 -5.44 5.16 14.65
C VAL A 195 -4.33 4.35 14.01
N ALA A 196 -4.36 4.14 12.69
CA ALA A 196 -3.27 3.49 11.97
C ALA A 196 -1.96 4.27 12.12
N PHE A 197 -1.99 5.58 11.88
CA PHE A 197 -0.82 6.45 11.95
C PHE A 197 -0.18 6.47 13.35
N VAL A 198 -0.98 6.78 14.37
CA VAL A 198 -0.53 6.81 15.78
C VAL A 198 -0.08 5.41 16.21
N GLY A 199 -0.79 4.36 15.82
CA GLY A 199 -0.44 2.99 16.14
C GLY A 199 0.91 2.55 15.57
N VAL A 200 1.22 2.93 14.32
CA VAL A 200 2.51 2.61 13.68
C VAL A 200 3.65 3.43 14.29
N VAL A 201 3.42 4.73 14.58
CA VAL A 201 4.45 5.65 15.09
C VAL A 201 4.84 5.34 16.54
N PHE A 202 3.88 5.05 17.42
CA PHE A 202 4.14 4.87 18.85
C PHE A 202 4.34 3.41 19.27
N PHE A 203 3.84 2.44 18.50
CA PHE A 203 3.94 1.02 18.82
C PHE A 203 4.71 0.26 17.74
N THR A 204 4.02 -0.63 17.02
CA THR A 204 4.59 -1.40 15.93
C THR A 204 3.62 -1.38 14.76
N MET A 205 4.17 -1.55 13.56
CA MET A 205 3.38 -1.61 12.34
C MET A 205 2.24 -2.64 12.42
N VAL A 206 2.51 -3.80 13.04
CA VAL A 206 1.54 -4.88 13.22
C VAL A 206 0.37 -4.45 14.11
N ILE A 207 0.65 -3.80 15.24
CA ILE A 207 -0.38 -3.36 16.19
C ILE A 207 -1.20 -2.22 15.58
N GLY A 208 -0.55 -1.23 14.98
CA GLY A 208 -1.24 -0.09 14.37
C GLY A 208 -2.18 -0.49 13.23
N LEU A 209 -1.70 -1.37 12.33
CA LEU A 209 -2.52 -1.86 11.22
C LEU A 209 -3.64 -2.78 11.69
N SER A 210 -3.40 -3.69 12.63
CA SER A 210 -4.45 -4.59 13.13
C SER A 210 -5.56 -3.82 13.86
N ALA A 211 -5.22 -2.79 14.64
CA ALA A 211 -6.19 -1.91 15.26
C ALA A 211 -7.03 -1.13 14.22
N SER A 212 -6.38 -0.57 13.20
CA SER A 212 -7.05 0.14 12.10
C SER A 212 -7.99 -0.76 11.31
N VAL A 213 -7.55 -1.96 10.94
CA VAL A 213 -8.36 -2.92 10.19
C VAL A 213 -9.54 -3.38 11.05
N GLY A 214 -9.30 -3.68 12.33
CA GLY A 214 -10.36 -4.04 13.27
C GLY A 214 -11.43 -2.96 13.39
N LEU A 215 -11.03 -1.69 13.49
CA LEU A 215 -11.97 -0.56 13.55
C LEU A 215 -12.72 -0.38 12.23
N SER A 216 -12.07 -0.57 11.08
CA SER A 216 -12.71 -0.53 9.76
C SER A 216 -13.76 -1.64 9.60
N VAL A 217 -13.45 -2.86 10.03
CA VAL A 217 -14.39 -3.99 9.97
C VAL A 217 -15.56 -3.75 10.93
N LEU A 218 -15.29 -3.28 12.15
CA LEU A 218 -16.33 -2.93 13.11
C LEU A 218 -17.26 -1.85 12.56
N ARG A 219 -16.71 -0.82 11.92
CA ARG A 219 -17.49 0.23 11.26
C ARG A 219 -18.37 -0.34 10.13
N ALA A 220 -17.81 -1.18 9.27
CA ALA A 220 -18.57 -1.83 8.20
C ALA A 220 -19.72 -2.68 8.76
N LEU A 221 -19.46 -3.44 9.83
CA LEU A 221 -20.49 -4.22 10.52
C LEU A 221 -21.58 -3.34 11.13
N LEU A 222 -21.21 -2.20 11.75
CA LEU A 222 -22.19 -1.25 12.30
C LEU A 222 -23.05 -0.60 11.20
N TYR A 223 -22.46 -0.29 10.05
CA TYR A 223 -23.17 0.27 8.90
C TYR A 223 -24.15 -0.74 8.31
N VAL A 224 -23.74 -2.01 8.20
CA VAL A 224 -24.65 -3.09 7.84
C VAL A 224 -25.73 -3.23 8.91
N ALA A 225 -25.37 -3.33 10.20
CA ALA A 225 -26.28 -3.51 11.35
C ALA A 225 -27.40 -2.46 11.46
N ARG A 226 -27.11 -1.21 11.10
CA ARG A 226 -28.07 -0.09 11.16
C ARG A 226 -28.32 0.49 9.77
N PRO A 227 -29.07 -0.22 8.92
CA PRO A 227 -29.40 0.32 7.61
C PRO A 227 -30.33 1.52 7.77
N ALA A 228 -30.08 2.56 6.97
CA ALA A 228 -30.95 3.72 6.92
C ALA A 228 -32.32 3.28 6.37
N THR A 229 -33.36 3.48 7.17
CA THR A 229 -34.74 3.32 6.72
C THR A 229 -35.24 4.63 6.16
N VAL A 230 -35.68 4.61 4.90
CA VAL A 230 -36.16 5.80 4.21
C VAL A 230 -37.68 5.73 4.08
N LYS A 231 -38.36 6.80 4.52
CA LYS A 231 -39.81 6.95 4.35
C LYS A 231 -40.07 7.50 2.95
N LEU A 232 -40.80 6.75 2.15
CA LEU A 232 -41.16 7.14 0.80
C LEU A 232 -42.50 7.89 0.80
N GLY A 233 -42.58 8.95 -0.01
CA GLY A 233 -43.79 9.69 -0.33
C GLY A 233 -44.00 9.75 -1.84
N ASN A 234 -45.24 9.96 -2.25
CA ASN A 234 -45.61 10.07 -3.66
C ASN A 234 -45.46 11.52 -4.15
N ILE A 235 -44.83 11.71 -5.30
CA ILE A 235 -44.75 13.02 -5.97
C ILE A 235 -46.07 13.26 -6.73
N THR A 236 -46.72 14.39 -6.43
CA THR A 236 -48.06 14.72 -6.96
C THR A 236 -48.04 14.75 -8.49
N GLY A 237 -48.88 13.92 -9.13
CA GLY A 237 -48.98 13.83 -10.60
C GLY A 237 -48.10 12.76 -11.27
N THR A 238 -47.39 11.93 -10.49
CA THR A 238 -46.60 10.80 -11.01
C THR A 238 -46.80 9.54 -10.16
N GLU A 239 -46.39 8.37 -10.66
CA GLU A 239 -46.36 7.12 -9.87
C GLU A 239 -45.03 6.89 -9.13
N VAL A 240 -44.20 7.93 -9.00
CA VAL A 240 -42.83 7.81 -8.47
C VAL A 240 -42.80 8.09 -6.97
N PHE A 241 -42.34 7.11 -6.21
CA PHE A 241 -42.10 7.22 -4.77
C PHE A 241 -40.65 7.66 -4.48
N ARG A 242 -40.47 8.73 -3.70
CA ARG A 242 -39.15 9.27 -3.30
C ARG A 242 -39.11 9.63 -1.83
N ASP A 243 -37.90 9.79 -1.29
CA ASP A 243 -37.69 10.17 0.11
C ASP A 243 -38.34 11.53 0.42
N VAL A 244 -39.24 11.54 1.40
CA VAL A 244 -39.93 12.75 1.89
C VAL A 244 -38.96 13.77 2.46
N LYS A 245 -37.80 13.33 2.97
CA LYS A 245 -36.76 14.24 3.49
C LYS A 245 -35.95 14.93 2.40
N GLN A 246 -35.77 14.27 1.26
CA GLN A 246 -34.97 14.80 0.15
C GLN A 246 -35.81 15.62 -0.83
N TYR A 247 -37.11 15.31 -0.96
CA TYR A 247 -38.05 15.98 -1.86
C TYR A 247 -39.25 16.53 -1.08
N PRO A 248 -39.27 17.85 -0.75
CA PRO A 248 -40.37 18.46 0.02
C PRO A 248 -41.75 18.39 -0.65
N HIS A 249 -41.79 18.19 -1.98
CA HIS A 249 -43.02 18.05 -2.75
C HIS A 249 -43.62 16.64 -2.73
N ALA A 250 -42.92 15.65 -2.15
CA ALA A 250 -43.43 14.31 -1.98
C ALA A 250 -44.38 14.25 -0.77
N LYS A 251 -45.65 13.92 -1.01
CA LYS A 251 -46.66 13.79 0.06
C LYS A 251 -46.78 12.32 0.46
N SER A 252 -46.76 12.05 1.77
CA SER A 252 -47.14 10.73 2.28
C SER A 252 -48.64 10.51 2.05
N VAL A 253 -48.99 9.29 1.63
CA VAL A 253 -50.38 8.90 1.43
C VAL A 253 -51.03 8.69 2.82
N PRO A 254 -52.21 9.27 3.10
CA PRO A 254 -52.89 9.05 4.37
C PRO A 254 -53.14 7.55 4.60
N ASN A 255 -52.86 7.06 5.81
CA ASN A 255 -53.01 5.65 6.23
C ASN A 255 -52.11 4.61 5.55
N ILE A 256 -51.14 5.00 4.71
CA ILE A 256 -50.19 4.05 4.08
C ILE A 256 -48.76 4.49 4.35
N LEU A 257 -47.97 3.62 4.99
CA LEU A 257 -46.55 3.83 5.24
C LEU A 257 -45.72 2.99 4.25
N VAL A 258 -45.09 3.65 3.29
CA VAL A 258 -44.16 3.00 2.35
C VAL A 258 -42.73 3.22 2.85
N LEU A 259 -42.03 2.13 3.17
CA LEU A 259 -40.64 2.16 3.63
C LEU A 259 -39.74 1.49 2.60
N GLN A 260 -38.66 2.16 2.24
CA GLN A 260 -37.57 1.54 1.49
C GLN A 260 -36.47 1.12 2.47
N LEU A 261 -36.18 -0.18 2.49
CA LEU A 261 -35.02 -0.71 3.18
C LEU A 261 -33.77 -0.40 2.36
N GLY A 262 -32.86 0.38 2.94
CA GLY A 262 -31.59 0.73 2.30
C GLY A 262 -30.56 -0.40 2.27
N SER A 263 -30.87 -1.58 2.80
CA SER A 263 -29.96 -2.74 2.78
C SER A 263 -30.69 -4.06 2.58
N PRO A 264 -29.98 -5.10 2.09
CA PRO A 264 -30.44 -6.48 2.20
C PRO A 264 -30.67 -6.87 3.68
N ILE A 265 -31.55 -7.83 3.90
CA ILE A 265 -31.87 -8.36 5.23
C ILE A 265 -30.84 -9.44 5.59
N TYR A 266 -29.99 -9.15 6.57
CA TYR A 266 -29.06 -10.11 7.17
C TYR A 266 -29.49 -10.46 8.59
N PHE A 267 -28.98 -11.58 9.12
CA PHE A 267 -29.19 -11.98 10.53
C PHE A 267 -28.87 -10.84 11.52
N VAL A 268 -27.81 -10.08 11.23
CA VAL A 268 -27.36 -8.94 12.05
C VAL A 268 -28.39 -7.79 12.09
N ASN A 269 -29.19 -7.61 11.04
CA ASN A 269 -30.14 -6.50 10.92
C ASN A 269 -31.56 -6.91 11.28
N ALA A 270 -31.84 -8.22 11.31
CA ALA A 270 -33.19 -8.75 11.48
C ALA A 270 -33.82 -8.30 12.81
N GLY A 271 -33.04 -8.31 13.90
CA GLY A 271 -33.51 -7.82 15.21
C GLY A 271 -33.82 -6.32 15.20
N TYR A 272 -32.94 -5.52 14.58
CA TYR A 272 -33.11 -4.07 14.48
C TYR A 272 -34.31 -3.65 13.61
N LEU A 273 -34.56 -4.39 12.53
CA LEU A 273 -35.73 -4.17 11.67
C LEU A 273 -37.03 -4.52 12.39
N ARG A 274 -37.06 -5.63 13.13
CA ARG A 274 -38.23 -6.07 13.91
C ARG A 274 -38.62 -5.08 15.01
N GLU A 275 -37.65 -4.54 15.76
CA GLU A 275 -37.93 -3.57 16.84
C GLU A 275 -38.48 -2.22 16.34
N ARG A 276 -38.21 -1.85 15.09
CA ARG A 276 -38.65 -0.56 14.50
C ARG A 276 -40.00 -0.61 13.79
N GLY A 277 -40.74 -1.72 13.92
CA GLY A 277 -42.12 -1.82 13.44
C GLY A 277 -42.25 -2.48 12.07
N PHE A 278 -41.59 -3.64 11.90
CA PHE A 278 -42.02 -4.66 10.94
C PHE A 278 -42.61 -5.83 11.69
#